data_AF-A0A133U9P2-F1
#
_entry.id   AF-A0A133U9P2-F1
#
_cell.length_a   1.000
_cell.length_b   1.000
_cell.length_c   1.000
_cell.angle_alpha   90.00
_cell.angle_beta   90.00
_cell.angle_gamma   90.00
#
_symmetry.space_group_name_H-M   'P 1'
#
loop_
_entity.id
_entity.type
_entity.pdbx_description
1 polymer ?
#
loop_
_entity_poly.entity_id
_entity_poly.type
_entity_poly.pdbx_seq_one_letter_code
_entity_poly.pdbx_strand_id
1 'polypeptide(L)'
;MDAKNRVMFVFLGFAVLVGSMCGAWNAVEAKPLLGLFVALIFFYISFKAVTNVLSLEETSFDTGTKNVIKTGFIPYWFIWLVFWILVFNIL
;
A
#
# COMPACT_ATOMS: atom_id res chain seq x y z
N MET A 1 6.97 20.02 -4.35
CA MET A 1 6.02 18.89 -4.41
C MET A 1 5.30 18.83 -3.07
N ASP A 2 3.97 18.91 -3.09
CA ASP A 2 3.12 18.96 -1.88
C ASP A 2 3.28 17.70 -1.02
N ALA A 3 3.21 17.82 0.32
CA ALA A 3 3.35 16.72 1.26
C ALA A 3 2.30 15.63 1.00
N LYS A 4 1.07 16.02 0.65
CA LYS A 4 0.00 15.10 0.25
C LYS A 4 0.38 14.24 -0.96
N ASN A 5 1.02 14.85 -1.97
CA ASN A 5 1.47 14.12 -3.15
C ASN A 5 2.59 13.14 -2.80
N ARG A 6 3.52 13.53 -1.92
CA ARG A 6 4.58 12.62 -1.44
C ARG A 6 4.01 11.39 -0.73
N VAL A 7 3.04 11.58 0.17
CA VAL A 7 2.32 10.47 0.83
C VAL A 7 1.73 9.52 -0.21
N MET A 8 0.98 10.07 -1.17
CA MET A 8 0.33 9.27 -2.21
C MET A 8 1.35 8.48 -3.03
N PHE A 9 2.47 9.09 -3.43
CA PHE A 9 3.50 8.38 -4.20
C PHE A 9 4.11 7.20 -3.45
N VAL A 10 4.32 7.32 -2.14
CA VAL A 10 4.83 6.21 -1.32
C VAL A 10 3.81 5.07 -1.30
N PHE A 11 2.54 5.35 -0.96
CA PHE A 11 1.49 4.32 -0.95
C PHE A 11 1.31 3.67 -2.33
N LEU A 12 1.30 4.46 -3.41
CA LEU A 12 1.20 3.94 -4.77
C LEU A 12 2.38 3.04 -5.14
N GLY A 13 3.60 3.45 -4.81
CA GLY A 13 4.80 2.65 -5.07
C GLY A 13 4.75 1.29 -4.38
N PHE A 14 4.39 1.26 -3.10
CA PHE A 14 4.19 0.00 -2.38
C PHE A 14 3.03 -0.83 -2.95
N ALA A 15 1.90 -0.21 -3.29
CA ALA A 15 0.75 -0.91 -3.85
C ALA A 15 1.08 -1.60 -5.18
N VAL A 16 1.81 -0.93 -6.08
CA VAL A 16 2.27 -1.50 -7.34
C VAL A 16 3.19 -2.69 -7.10
N LEU A 17 4.23 -2.51 -6.26
CA LEU A 17 5.19 -3.57 -5.98
C LEU A 17 4.51 -4.81 -5.39
N VAL A 18 3.68 -4.62 -4.36
CA VAL A 18 3.00 -5.71 -3.68
C VAL A 18 1.95 -6.35 -4.59
N GLY A 19 1.20 -5.56 -5.35
CA GLY A 19 0.21 -6.06 -6.30
C GLY A 19 0.85 -6.96 -7.35
N SER A 20 1.97 -6.52 -7.93
CA SER A 20 2.75 -7.31 -8.89
C SER A 20 3.30 -8.60 -8.27
N MET A 21 3.85 -8.54 -7.05
CA MET A 21 4.34 -9.73 -6.35
C MET A 21 3.20 -10.72 -6.05
N CYS A 22 2.05 -10.24 -5.59
CA CYS A 22 0.88 -11.08 -5.34
C CYS A 22 0.34 -11.70 -6.63
N GLY A 23 0.35 -10.98 -7.75
CA GLY A 23 -0.06 -11.51 -9.06
C GLY A 23 0.87 -12.59 -9.56
N ALA A 24 2.18 -12.33 -9.52
CA ALA A 24 3.17 -13.29 -9.97
C ALA A 24 3.16 -14.56 -9.11
N TRP A 25 3.02 -14.43 -7.80
CA TRP A 25 2.93 -15.60 -6.92
C TRP A 25 1.63 -16.38 -7.17
N ASN A 26 0.49 -15.69 -7.25
CA ASN A 26 -0.78 -16.37 -7.47
C ASN A 26 -0.90 -17.07 -8.83
N ALA A 27 -0.18 -16.59 -9.85
CA ALA A 27 -0.12 -17.25 -11.15
C ALA A 27 0.54 -18.64 -11.06
N VAL A 28 1.45 -18.83 -10.09
CA VAL A 28 2.13 -20.11 -9.83
C VAL A 28 1.35 -20.97 -8.83
N GLU A 29 0.85 -20.36 -7.75
CA GLU A 29 0.08 -21.04 -6.71
C GLU A 29 -1.12 -20.19 -6.30
N ALA A 30 -2.35 -20.63 -6.60
CA ALA A 30 -3.56 -19.87 -6.26
C ALA A 30 -3.78 -19.80 -4.73
N LYS A 31 -3.19 -18.79 -4.07
CA LYS A 31 -3.30 -18.53 -2.63
C LYS A 31 -3.76 -17.09 -2.37
N PRO A 32 -5.00 -16.72 -2.78
CA PRO A 32 -5.50 -15.36 -2.66
C PRO A 32 -5.52 -14.82 -1.22
N LEU A 33 -5.80 -15.66 -0.23
CA LEU A 33 -5.79 -15.22 1.17
C LEU A 33 -4.39 -14.76 1.63
N LEU A 34 -3.32 -15.44 1.19
CA LEU A 34 -1.96 -15.02 1.52
C LEU A 34 -1.62 -13.67 0.87
N GLY A 35 -2.04 -13.46 -0.38
CA GLY A 35 -1.87 -12.15 -1.05
C GLY A 35 -2.52 -11.01 -0.29
N LEU A 36 -3.72 -11.23 0.27
CA LEU A 36 -4.39 -10.24 1.12
C LEU A 36 -3.61 -9.96 2.42
N PHE A 37 -3.08 -10.98 3.10
CA PHE A 37 -2.27 -10.79 4.31
C PHE A 37 -0.97 -10.04 4.01
N VAL A 38 -0.29 -10.35 2.91
CA VAL A 38 0.90 -9.62 2.46
C VAL A 38 0.55 -8.15 2.21
N ALA A 39 -0.56 -7.87 1.52
CA ALA A 39 -1.01 -6.51 1.26
C ALA A 39 -1.31 -5.72 2.54
N LEU A 40 -1.90 -6.37 3.56
CA LEU A 40 -2.15 -5.77 4.88
C LEU A 40 -0.83 -5.41 5.60
N ILE A 41 0.13 -6.33 5.61
CA ILE A 41 1.45 -6.11 6.24
C ILE A 41 2.18 -4.96 5.57
N PHE A 42 2.21 -4.95 4.23
CA PHE A 42 2.89 -3.89 3.48
C PHE A 42 2.15 -2.55 3.53
N PHE A 43 0.83 -2.55 3.69
CA PHE A 43 0.09 -1.32 3.98
C PHE A 43 0.57 -0.70 5.29
N TYR A 44 0.69 -1.50 6.36
CA TYR A 44 1.23 -1.04 7.64
C TYR A 44 2.67 -0.53 7.52
N ILE A 45 3.54 -1.24 6.78
CA ILE A 45 4.92 -0.81 6.53
C ILE A 45 4.94 0.53 5.78
N SER A 46 4.13 0.68 4.73
CA SER A 46 4.06 1.92 3.95
C SER A 46 3.55 3.09 4.80
N PHE A 47 2.58 2.85 5.68
CA PHE A 47 2.11 3.84 6.65
C PHE A 47 3.23 4.26 7.61
N LYS A 48 3.98 3.31 8.20
CA LYS A 48 5.10 3.60 9.09
C LYS A 48 6.25 4.34 8.38
N ALA A 49 6.49 4.01 7.11
CA ALA A 49 7.45 4.72 6.28
C ALA A 49 7.03 6.18 6.06
N VAL A 50 5.75 6.43 5.78
CA VAL A 50 5.21 7.78 5.61
C VAL A 50 5.30 8.61 6.89
N THR A 51 4.93 8.05 8.05
CA THR A 51 5.01 8.77 9.33
C THR A 51 6.45 9.13 9.68
N ASN A 52 7.40 8.21 9.44
CA ASN A 52 8.83 8.45 9.68
C ASN A 52 9.42 9.48 8.71
N VAL A 53 9.12 9.38 7.41
CA VAL A 53 9.70 10.26 6.37
C VAL A 53 9.17 11.69 6.47
N LEU A 54 7.93 11.86 6.90
CA LEU A 54 7.34 13.20 7.05
C LEU A 54 7.62 13.82 8.41
N SER A 55 8.35 13.14 9.29
CA SER A 55 8.56 13.56 10.68
C SER A 55 7.26 14.08 11.30
N LEU A 56 6.13 13.44 10.95
CA LEU A 56 4.88 13.67 11.63
C LEU A 56 5.12 13.06 13.00
N GLU A 57 5.52 13.90 13.94
CA GLU A 57 5.73 13.51 15.32
C GLU A 57 4.56 12.62 15.73
N GLU A 58 4.84 11.54 16.47
CA GLU A 58 3.83 10.68 17.06
C GLU A 58 3.04 11.44 18.14
N THR A 59 2.58 12.66 17.85
CA THR A 59 1.67 13.45 18.66
C THR A 59 0.34 12.73 18.64
N SER A 60 0.22 11.79 19.59
CA SER A 60 -1.01 11.40 20.25
C SER A 60 -2.19 11.05 19.34
N PHE A 61 -2.04 10.19 18.32
CA PHE A 61 -3.21 9.61 17.62
C PHE A 61 -4.21 10.62 17.01
N ASP A 62 -3.92 11.93 17.00
CA ASP A 62 -4.94 12.96 16.86
C ASP A 62 -4.79 13.66 15.52
N THR A 63 -5.78 13.44 14.66
CA THR A 63 -6.00 14.12 13.38
C THR A 63 -4.98 13.86 12.25
N GLY A 64 -3.67 14.00 12.47
CA GLY A 64 -2.63 13.86 11.42
C GLY A 64 -2.51 12.43 10.88
N THR A 65 -2.34 11.47 11.78
CA THR A 65 -2.24 10.03 11.46
C THR A 65 -3.49 9.50 10.76
N LYS A 66 -4.67 9.92 11.23
CA LYS A 66 -5.97 9.55 10.65
C LYS A 66 -6.13 10.10 9.24
N ASN A 67 -5.61 11.29 8.97
CA ASN A 67 -5.61 11.89 7.63
C ASN A 67 -4.64 11.17 6.68
N VAL A 68 -3.47 10.74 7.16
CA VAL A 68 -2.52 9.93 6.37
C VAL A 68 -3.15 8.60 5.97
N ILE A 69 -3.77 7.89 6.92
CA ILE A 69 -4.46 6.62 6.64
C ILE A 69 -5.58 6.84 5.63
N LYS A 70 -6.47 7.83 5.83
CA LYS A 70 -7.55 8.11 4.87
C LYS A 70 -7.04 8.44 3.47
N THR A 71 -5.93 9.17 3.38
CA THR A 71 -5.33 9.56 2.09
C THR A 71 -4.70 8.37 1.37
N GLY A 72 -4.04 7.47 2.10
CA GLY A 72 -3.33 6.33 1.54
C GLY A 72 -4.16 5.06 1.35
N PHE A 73 -5.20 4.84 2.16
CA PHE A 73 -5.94 3.58 2.23
C PHE A 73 -6.63 3.24 0.91
N ILE A 74 -7.53 4.10 0.43
CA ILE A 74 -8.31 3.81 -0.79
C ILE A 74 -7.39 3.65 -2.02
N PRO A 75 -6.44 4.57 -2.29
CA PRO A 75 -5.56 4.42 -3.46
C PRO A 75 -4.67 3.19 -3.38
N TYR A 76 -4.15 2.86 -2.20
CA TYR A 76 -3.30 1.67 -2.02
C TYR A 76 -4.05 0.40 -2.40
N TRP A 77 -5.23 0.17 -1.81
CA TRP A 77 -6.00 -1.06 -2.04
C TRP A 77 -6.49 -1.18 -3.48
N PHE A 78 -6.94 -0.08 -4.07
CA PHE A 78 -7.39 -0.08 -5.45
C PHE A 78 -6.25 -0.42 -6.41
N ILE A 79 -5.09 0.23 -6.27
CA ILE A 79 -3.93 0.01 -7.15
C ILE A 79 -3.33 -1.37 -6.93
N TRP A 80 -3.24 -1.82 -5.68
CA TRP A 80 -2.81 -3.18 -5.36
C TRP A 80 -3.68 -4.21 -6.08
N LEU A 81 -5.01 -4.09 -6.00
CA LEU A 81 -5.93 -5.04 -6.63
C LEU A 81 -5.82 -5.01 -8.16
N VAL A 82 -5.71 -3.82 -8.76
CA VAL A 82 -5.52 -3.66 -10.22
C VAL A 82 -4.25 -4.35 -10.68
N PHE A 83 -3.11 -4.09 -10.03
CA PHE A 83 -1.84 -4.71 -10.39
C PHE A 83 -1.83 -6.21 -10.11
N TRP A 84 -2.50 -6.64 -9.05
CA TRP A 84 -2.66 -8.05 -8.74
C TRP A 84 -3.36 -8.79 -9.88
N ILE A 85 -4.55 -8.34 -10.26
CA ILE A 85 -5.33 -8.94 -11.35
C ILE A 85 -4.56 -8.86 -12.66
N LEU A 86 -3.97 -7.70 -12.96
CA LEU A 86 -3.24 -7.49 -14.22
C LEU A 86 -2.05 -8.45 -14.35
N VAL A 87 -1.20 -8.55 -13.32
CA VAL A 87 -0.03 -9.43 -13.38
C VAL A 87 -0.45 -10.91 -13.36
N PHE A 88 -1.48 -11.27 -12.58
CA PHE A 88 -2.02 -12.63 -12.58
C PHE A 88 -2.56 -13.08 -13.94
N ASN A 89 -3.13 -12.17 -14.75
CA ASN A 89 -3.65 -12.54 -16.07
C ASN A 89 -2.58 -12.50 -17.18
N ILE A 90 -1.46 -11.83 -16.95
CA ILE A 90 -0.34 -11.74 -17.92
C ILE A 90 0.58 -12.96 -17.81
N LEU A 91 0.73 -13.52 -16.60
CA LEU A 91 1.57 -14.69 -16.30
C LEU A 91 0.76 -15.98 -16.32
#